data_AF-A0A1B0CUQ6-F1
#
_entry.id   AF-A0A1B0CUQ6-F1
#
_cell.length_a   1.000
_cell.length_b   1.000
_cell.length_c   1.000
_cell.angle_alpha   90.00
_cell.angle_beta   90.00
_cell.angle_gamma   90.00
#
_symmetry.space_group_name_H-M   'P 1'
#
loop_
_entity.id
_entity.type
_entity.pdbx_description
1 polymer ?
#
loop_
_entity_poly.entity_id
_entity_poly.type
_entity_poly.pdbx_seq_one_letter_code
_entity_poly.pdbx_strand_id
1 'polypeptide(L)'
;MDFVNNSTKFAHIIANPSENASQIISHRTKLIEDVNVQIGKNLADDIKVIKNNFSSKETDEEFPEEMVGKLHKICRCCLAEDVKLRDIYDENERIAEMLMNFAQIQISPEDILPPVICINCCVQIERVYEFKNQIEMAESTLRQLVNANSYQVVQ
;
A
#
# COMPACT_ATOMS: atom_id res chain seq x y z
N MET A 1 52.74 28.61 -21.11
CA MET A 1 52.42 27.17 -21.00
C MET A 1 51.43 27.08 -19.84
N ASP A 2 50.10 27.00 -19.99
CA ASP A 2 49.29 26.18 -20.90
C ASP A 2 47.86 26.74 -21.11
N PHE A 3 47.71 27.97 -21.60
CA PHE A 3 46.37 28.50 -21.95
C PHE A 3 45.82 27.94 -23.28
N VAL A 4 46.65 27.23 -24.05
CA VAL A 4 46.29 26.72 -25.39
C VAL A 4 45.52 25.38 -25.32
N ASN A 5 45.61 24.65 -24.20
CA ASN A 5 45.04 23.29 -24.10
C ASN A 5 43.54 23.23 -23.78
N ASN A 6 42.94 24.30 -23.25
CA ASN A 6 41.48 24.34 -23.01
C ASN A 6 40.70 24.81 -24.24
N SER A 7 41.30 25.67 -25.09
CA SER A 7 40.67 26.12 -26.33
C SER A 7 40.51 24.99 -27.34
N THR A 8 41.45 24.05 -27.43
CA THR A 8 41.35 22.86 -28.29
C THR A 8 40.30 21.86 -27.80
N LYS A 9 40.15 21.68 -26.48
CA LYS A 9 39.14 20.78 -25.90
C LYS A 9 37.71 21.31 -26.12
N PHE A 10 37.51 22.62 -25.95
CA PHE A 10 36.24 23.28 -26.29
C PHE A 10 35.95 23.30 -27.79
N ALA A 11 36.97 23.55 -28.64
CA ALA A 11 36.82 23.51 -30.09
C ALA A 11 36.43 22.11 -30.61
N HIS A 12 36.96 21.04 -30.02
CA HIS A 12 36.62 19.65 -30.38
C HIS A 12 35.18 19.26 -29.97
N ILE A 13 34.69 19.79 -28.84
CA ILE A 13 33.30 19.59 -28.39
C ILE A 13 32.31 20.27 -29.35
N ILE A 14 32.67 21.46 -29.85
CA ILE A 14 31.85 22.24 -30.79
C ILE A 14 31.92 21.64 -32.22
N ALA A 15 33.06 21.06 -32.61
CA ALA A 15 33.26 20.50 -33.95
C ALA A 15 32.54 19.15 -34.17
N ASN A 16 32.40 18.31 -33.14
CA ASN A 16 31.76 16.98 -33.24
C ASN A 16 30.68 16.75 -32.14
N PRO A 17 29.56 17.51 -32.16
CA PRO A 17 28.54 17.42 -31.11
C PRO A 17 27.84 16.05 -31.06
N SER A 18 27.65 15.42 -32.22
CA SER A 18 26.98 14.11 -32.37
C SER A 18 27.82 12.95 -31.83
N GLU A 19 29.14 12.98 -32.02
CA GLU A 19 30.05 11.93 -31.56
C GLU A 19 30.20 11.97 -30.03
N ASN A 20 30.30 13.16 -29.44
CA ASN A 20 30.31 13.35 -27.98
C ASN A 20 28.96 12.99 -27.34
N ALA A 21 27.84 13.37 -27.98
CA ALA A 21 26.51 12.96 -27.53
C ALA A 21 26.37 11.42 -27.57
N SER A 22 26.87 10.77 -28.62
CA SER A 22 26.83 9.30 -28.75
C SER A 22 27.66 8.60 -27.68
N GLN A 23 28.84 9.12 -27.33
CA GLN A 23 29.66 8.59 -26.23
C GLN A 23 29.00 8.78 -24.86
N ILE A 24 28.39 9.94 -24.61
CA ILE A 24 27.66 10.23 -23.37
C ILE A 24 26.43 9.33 -23.25
N ILE A 25 25.67 9.16 -24.33
CA ILE A 25 24.51 8.27 -24.38
C ILE A 25 24.96 6.83 -24.14
N SER A 26 26.00 6.35 -24.83
CA SER A 26 26.55 5.00 -24.64
C SER A 26 26.99 4.75 -23.20
N HIS A 27 27.69 5.69 -22.59
CA HIS A 27 28.11 5.59 -21.19
C HIS A 27 26.91 5.57 -20.22
N ARG A 28 25.89 6.40 -20.47
CA ARG A 28 24.66 6.43 -19.66
C ARG A 28 23.85 5.14 -19.80
N THR A 29 23.71 4.60 -21.02
CA THR A 29 23.01 3.34 -21.26
C THR A 29 23.70 2.20 -20.52
N LYS A 30 25.03 2.13 -20.57
CA LYS A 30 25.81 1.13 -19.83
C LYS A 30 25.64 1.25 -18.32
N LEU A 31 25.66 2.47 -17.77
CA LEU A 31 25.40 2.70 -16.34
C LEU A 31 23.99 2.25 -15.94
N ILE A 32 22.98 2.49 -16.79
CA ILE A 32 21.61 2.05 -16.53
C ILE A 32 21.51 0.52 -16.57
N GLU A 33 22.17 -0.13 -17.54
CA GLU A 33 22.26 -1.59 -17.62
C GLU A 33 22.92 -2.19 -16.37
N ASP A 34 24.05 -1.63 -15.93
CA ASP A 34 24.78 -2.07 -14.73
C ASP A 34 23.92 -1.91 -13.46
N VAL A 35 23.19 -0.79 -13.33
CA VAL A 35 22.25 -0.55 -12.22
C VAL A 35 21.09 -1.55 -12.25
N ASN A 36 20.50 -1.81 -13.42
CA ASN A 36 19.39 -2.77 -13.57
C ASN A 36 19.82 -4.20 -13.23
N VAL A 37 21.03 -4.61 -13.64
CA VAL A 37 21.62 -5.91 -13.30
C VAL A 37 21.82 -6.03 -11.78
N GLN A 38 22.32 -4.98 -11.13
CA GLN A 38 22.54 -4.98 -9.68
C GLN A 38 21.22 -5.04 -8.91
N ILE A 39 20.20 -4.28 -9.32
CA ILE A 39 18.85 -4.35 -8.73
C ILE A 39 18.26 -5.75 -8.89
N GLY A 40 18.36 -6.35 -10.08
CA GLY A 40 17.86 -7.70 -10.34
C GLY A 40 18.55 -8.79 -9.50
N LYS A 41 19.86 -8.66 -9.26
CA LYS A 41 20.61 -9.57 -8.37
C LYS A 41 20.20 -9.40 -6.91
N ASN A 42 20.12 -8.16 -6.43
CA ASN A 42 19.67 -7.87 -5.07
C ASN A 42 18.25 -8.40 -4.81
N LEU A 43 17.33 -8.22 -5.77
CA LEU A 43 15.97 -8.76 -5.69
C LEU A 43 15.96 -10.29 -5.66
N ALA A 44 16.80 -10.95 -6.46
CA ALA A 44 16.90 -12.41 -6.46
C ALA A 44 17.45 -12.94 -5.12
N ASP A 45 18.43 -12.24 -4.54
CA ASP A 45 19.01 -12.57 -3.24
C ASP A 45 18.01 -12.30 -2.11
N ASP A 46 17.26 -11.19 -2.15
CA ASP A 46 16.19 -10.88 -1.20
C ASP A 46 15.06 -11.92 -1.28
N ILE A 47 14.63 -12.31 -2.48
CA ILE A 47 13.64 -13.39 -2.67
C ILE A 47 14.18 -14.71 -2.12
N LYS A 48 15.46 -15.01 -2.28
CA LYS A 48 16.08 -16.23 -1.76
C LYS A 48 16.16 -16.23 -0.24
N VAL A 49 16.47 -15.09 0.37
CA VAL A 49 16.43 -14.91 1.83
C VAL A 49 15.01 -15.05 2.36
N ILE A 50 14.02 -14.42 1.71
CA ILE A 50 12.61 -14.56 2.05
C ILE A 50 12.19 -16.04 1.96
N LYS A 51 12.49 -16.74 0.86
CA LYS A 51 12.17 -18.17 0.70
C LYS A 51 12.84 -19.07 1.74
N ASN A 52 14.10 -18.79 2.08
CA ASN A 52 14.81 -19.55 3.11
C ASN A 52 14.24 -19.28 4.50
N ASN A 53 13.85 -18.03 4.79
CA ASN A 53 13.21 -17.65 6.05
C ASN A 53 11.77 -18.16 6.16
N PHE A 54 11.07 -18.35 5.03
CA PHE A 54 9.73 -18.94 4.96
C PHE A 54 9.74 -20.47 4.83
N SER A 55 10.90 -21.11 4.78
CA SER A 55 11.02 -22.58 4.86
C SER A 55 10.88 -23.07 6.30
N SER A 56 9.88 -22.58 7.01
CA SER A 56 9.31 -23.22 8.18
C SER A 56 8.19 -24.13 7.67
N LYS A 57 8.51 -25.43 7.63
CA LYS A 57 7.61 -26.59 7.52
C LYS A 57 6.11 -26.24 7.38
N GLU A 58 5.53 -26.57 6.23
CA GLU A 58 4.13 -27.02 6.19
C GLU A 58 4.07 -28.32 6.99
N THR A 59 3.90 -28.22 8.30
CA THR A 59 3.28 -29.29 9.05
C THR A 59 1.79 -29.09 8.87
N ASP A 60 1.09 -30.12 8.40
CA ASP A 60 -0.35 -30.30 8.55
C ASP A 60 -0.73 -30.39 10.04
N GLU A 61 -0.29 -29.43 10.85
CA GLU A 61 -0.81 -29.20 12.20
C GLU A 61 -2.16 -28.54 12.00
N GLU A 62 -3.19 -29.37 11.84
CA GLU A 62 -4.58 -28.96 12.01
C GLU A 62 -4.66 -28.09 13.26
N PHE A 63 -5.09 -26.83 13.09
CA PHE A 63 -5.33 -25.94 14.22
C PHE A 63 -6.22 -26.67 15.22
N PRO A 64 -5.82 -26.79 16.50
CA PRO A 64 -6.60 -27.54 17.47
C PRO A 64 -8.03 -27.01 17.49
N GLU A 65 -9.02 -27.88 17.29
CA GLU A 65 -10.44 -27.53 17.20
C GLU A 65 -10.92 -26.74 18.45
N GLU A 66 -10.29 -27.03 19.60
CA GLU A 66 -10.48 -26.30 20.86
C GLU A 66 -10.12 -24.80 20.77
N MET A 67 -9.08 -24.46 20.01
CA MET A 67 -8.62 -23.09 19.83
C MET A 67 -9.57 -22.28 18.95
N VAL A 68 -10.14 -22.90 17.89
CA VAL A 68 -11.16 -22.28 17.04
C VAL A 68 -12.39 -21.91 17.87
N GLY A 69 -12.83 -22.79 18.77
CA GLY A 69 -13.94 -22.50 19.68
C GLY A 69 -13.70 -21.33 20.65
N LYS A 70 -12.44 -21.04 21.01
CA LYS A 70 -12.09 -19.89 21.85
C LYS A 70 -12.17 -18.56 21.08
N LEU A 71 -11.79 -18.55 19.80
CA LEU A 71 -11.88 -17.34 18.97
C LEU A 71 -13.32 -16.86 18.76
N HIS A 72 -14.30 -17.76 18.81
CA HIS A 72 -15.73 -17.40 18.75
C HIS A 72 -16.27 -16.74 20.03
N LYS A 73 -15.45 -16.57 21.07
CA LYS A 73 -15.83 -15.98 22.36
C LYS A 73 -15.18 -14.62 22.62
N ILE A 74 -14.36 -14.14 21.69
CA ILE A 74 -13.55 -12.93 21.82
C ILE A 74 -13.95 -11.96 20.71
N CYS A 75 -14.19 -10.69 21.05
CA CYS A 75 -14.48 -9.67 20.04
C CYS A 75 -13.27 -9.40 19.13
N ARG A 76 -13.48 -9.44 17.80
CA ARG A 76 -12.47 -9.12 16.77
C ARG A 76 -11.80 -7.76 16.93
N CYS A 77 -12.54 -6.76 17.41
CA CYS A 77 -12.07 -5.38 17.48
C CYS A 77 -11.44 -4.99 18.81
N CYS A 78 -12.00 -5.47 19.93
CA CYS A 78 -11.59 -5.03 21.27
C CYS A 78 -11.10 -6.15 22.18
N LEU A 79 -11.12 -7.40 21.70
CA LEU A 79 -10.71 -8.59 22.43
C LEU A 79 -11.52 -8.86 23.72
N ALA A 80 -12.67 -8.21 23.88
CA ALA A 80 -13.55 -8.46 25.03
C ALA A 80 -14.16 -9.87 24.96
N GLU A 81 -14.18 -10.53 26.12
CA GLU A 81 -14.83 -11.82 26.40
C GLU A 81 -16.11 -11.60 27.21
N ASP A 82 -16.93 -12.65 27.36
CA ASP A 82 -18.18 -12.65 28.16
C ASP A 82 -19.18 -11.53 27.80
N VAL A 83 -19.15 -11.08 26.55
CA VAL A 83 -20.06 -10.07 25.98
C VAL A 83 -20.98 -10.69 24.93
N LYS A 84 -22.07 -9.98 24.58
CA LYS A 84 -22.87 -10.35 23.41
C LYS A 84 -22.08 -10.10 22.14
N LEU A 85 -21.93 -11.15 21.36
CA LEU A 85 -21.19 -11.19 20.10
C LEU A 85 -22.15 -11.43 18.94
N ARG A 86 -21.82 -10.87 17.78
CA ARG A 86 -22.49 -11.04 16.49
C ARG A 86 -21.48 -11.51 15.45
N ASP A 87 -21.97 -12.18 14.42
CA ASP A 87 -21.17 -12.58 13.26
C ASP A 87 -20.70 -11.33 12.49
N ILE A 88 -19.41 -11.25 12.17
CA ILE A 88 -18.86 -10.14 11.39
C ILE A 88 -19.20 -10.24 9.89
N TYR A 89 -19.54 -11.44 9.43
CA TYR A 89 -19.87 -11.75 8.05
C TYR A 89 -21.39 -11.72 7.75
N ASP A 90 -22.22 -11.25 8.70
CA ASP A 90 -23.65 -11.04 8.43
C ASP A 90 -23.85 -10.01 7.31
N GLU A 91 -24.34 -10.49 6.16
CA GLU A 91 -24.56 -9.69 4.97
C GLU A 91 -25.57 -8.55 5.19
N ASN A 92 -26.45 -8.68 6.18
CA ASN A 92 -27.43 -7.63 6.50
C ASN A 92 -26.80 -6.44 7.23
N GLU A 93 -25.70 -6.65 7.96
CA GLU A 93 -25.05 -5.61 8.76
C GLU A 93 -23.84 -4.98 8.07
N ARG A 94 -23.21 -5.63 7.08
CA ARG A 94 -22.03 -5.13 6.32
C ARG A 94 -20.86 -4.65 7.20
N ILE A 95 -20.71 -5.22 8.40
CA ILE A 95 -19.73 -4.79 9.41
C ILE A 95 -18.30 -4.95 8.91
N ALA A 96 -17.98 -6.08 8.28
CA ALA A 96 -16.64 -6.34 7.72
C ALA A 96 -16.23 -5.25 6.70
N GLU A 97 -17.13 -4.85 5.81
CA GLU A 97 -16.87 -3.81 4.81
C GLU A 97 -16.64 -2.45 5.46
N MET A 98 -17.49 -2.07 6.42
CA MET A 98 -17.33 -0.79 7.14
C MET A 98 -15.99 -0.72 7.87
N LEU A 99 -15.59 -1.80 8.56
CA LEU A 99 -14.29 -1.89 9.24
C LEU A 99 -13.11 -1.72 8.28
N MET A 100 -13.09 -2.47 7.17
CA MET A 100 -12.03 -2.38 6.17
C MET A 100 -11.96 -1.01 5.48
N ASN A 101 -13.03 -0.21 5.55
CA ASN A 101 -13.08 1.10 4.93
C ASN A 101 -12.28 2.18 5.67
N PHE A 102 -12.06 2.02 6.98
CA PHE A 102 -11.32 3.00 7.80
C PHE A 102 -10.15 2.42 8.59
N ALA A 103 -10.10 1.09 8.77
CA ALA A 103 -8.97 0.42 9.39
C ALA A 103 -8.10 -0.26 8.32
N GLN A 104 -6.78 -0.21 8.50
CA GLN A 104 -5.84 -0.88 7.61
C GLN A 104 -5.75 -2.39 7.94
N ILE A 105 -6.89 -3.07 7.80
CA ILE A 105 -7.04 -4.50 8.05
C ILE A 105 -7.76 -5.15 6.87
N GLN A 106 -7.58 -6.45 6.72
CA GLN A 106 -8.35 -7.28 5.82
C GLN A 106 -9.15 -8.28 6.67
N ILE A 107 -10.43 -8.41 6.36
CA ILE A 107 -11.34 -9.37 6.98
C ILE A 107 -11.76 -10.34 5.89
N SER A 108 -11.49 -11.62 6.08
CA SER A 108 -11.93 -12.67 5.15
C SER A 108 -12.40 -13.90 5.92
N PRO A 109 -13.38 -14.67 5.42
CA PRO A 109 -13.83 -15.92 6.05
C PRO A 109 -12.73 -16.99 6.19
N GLU A 110 -11.66 -16.86 5.40
CA GLU A 110 -10.53 -17.76 5.37
C GLU A 110 -9.43 -17.40 6.38
N ASP A 111 -9.56 -16.28 7.12
CA ASP A 111 -8.59 -15.90 8.15
C ASP A 111 -8.79 -16.69 9.47
N ILE A 112 -7.70 -16.91 10.22
CA ILE A 112 -7.72 -17.66 11.49
C ILE A 112 -7.82 -16.67 12.66
N LEU A 113 -8.86 -15.84 12.65
CA LEU A 113 -9.05 -14.76 13.62
C LEU A 113 -10.52 -14.71 14.07
N PRO A 114 -10.87 -13.96 15.14
CA PRO A 114 -12.23 -13.97 15.65
C PRO A 114 -13.28 -13.60 14.60
N PRO A 115 -14.23 -14.50 14.25
CA PRO A 115 -15.25 -14.23 13.24
C PRO A 115 -16.44 -13.44 13.83
N VAL A 116 -16.27 -12.89 15.04
CA VAL A 116 -17.35 -12.29 15.82
C VAL A 116 -16.95 -10.94 16.40
N ILE A 117 -17.94 -10.08 16.59
CA ILE A 117 -17.77 -8.71 17.07
C ILE A 117 -18.81 -8.39 18.16
N CYS A 118 -18.42 -7.62 19.17
CA CYS A 118 -19.36 -7.22 20.22
C CYS A 118 -20.24 -6.05 19.78
N ILE A 119 -21.44 -5.96 20.37
CA ILE A 119 -22.45 -4.93 20.05
C ILE A 119 -21.86 -3.52 20.15
N ASN A 120 -21.04 -3.25 21.18
CA ASN A 120 -20.42 -1.94 21.37
C ASN A 120 -19.49 -1.57 20.20
N CYS A 121 -18.72 -2.52 19.69
CA CYS A 121 -17.86 -2.27 18.54
C CYS A 121 -18.68 -2.05 17.27
N CYS A 122 -19.75 -2.82 17.03
CA CYS A 122 -20.65 -2.59 15.89
C CYS A 122 -21.19 -1.15 15.87
N VAL A 123 -21.76 -0.70 16.99
CA VAL A 123 -22.33 0.66 17.10
C VAL A 123 -21.27 1.73 16.82
N GLN A 124 -20.03 1.52 17.27
CA GLN A 124 -18.97 2.49 17.01
C GLN A 124 -18.51 2.46 15.55
N ILE A 125 -18.45 1.28 14.91
CA ILE A 125 -18.14 1.13 13.49
C ILE A 125 -19.18 1.85 12.64
N GLU A 126 -20.47 1.63 12.92
CA GLU A 126 -21.59 2.30 12.23
C GLU A 126 -21.45 3.82 12.33
N ARG A 127 -21.24 4.36 13.54
CA ARG A 127 -21.06 5.80 13.77
C ARG A 127 -19.86 6.38 13.02
N VAL A 128 -18.71 5.69 13.05
CA VAL A 128 -17.50 6.15 12.37
C VAL A 128 -17.70 6.13 10.86
N TYR A 129 -18.37 5.10 10.34
CA TYR A 129 -18.66 4.98 8.92
C TYR A 129 -19.63 6.06 8.43
N GLU A 130 -20.71 6.33 9.17
CA GLU A 130 -21.62 7.44 8.90
C GLU A 130 -20.90 8.78 8.89
N PHE A 131 -20.06 9.02 9.90
CA PHE A 131 -19.28 10.25 10.01
C PHE A 131 -18.28 10.40 8.85
N LYS A 132 -17.63 9.30 8.44
CA LYS A 132 -16.77 9.29 7.25
C LYS A 132 -17.55 9.70 6.00
N ASN A 133 -18.72 9.09 5.76
CA ASN A 133 -19.54 9.41 4.59
C ASN A 133 -19.98 10.89 4.60
N GLN A 134 -20.31 11.43 5.77
CA GLN A 134 -20.62 12.84 5.93
C GLN A 134 -19.44 13.74 5.51
N ILE A 135 -18.22 13.41 5.94
CA ILE A 135 -17.01 14.16 5.55
C ILE A 135 -16.79 14.10 4.04
N GLU A 136 -16.86 12.92 3.43
CA GLU A 136 -16.65 12.73 2.00
C GLU A 136 -17.67 13.47 1.14
N MET A 137 -18.95 13.45 1.55
CA MET A 137 -20.02 14.21 0.90
C MET A 137 -19.80 15.72 1.02
N ALA A 138 -19.42 16.20 2.20
CA ALA A 138 -19.14 17.61 2.43
C ALA A 138 -17.94 18.07 1.58
N GLU A 139 -16.86 17.31 1.55
CA GLU A 139 -15.67 17.59 0.75
C GLU A 139 -15.98 17.65 -0.74
N SER A 140 -16.75 16.67 -1.26
CA SER A 140 -17.20 16.64 -2.65
C SER A 140 -18.02 17.89 -3.00
N THR A 141 -18.96 18.25 -2.14
CA THR A 141 -19.82 19.43 -2.31
C THR A 141 -19.00 20.72 -2.30
N LEU A 142 -18.08 20.87 -1.35
CA LEU A 142 -17.20 22.04 -1.26
C LEU A 142 -16.33 22.19 -2.52
N ARG A 143 -15.77 21.10 -3.02
CA ARG A 143 -14.97 21.12 -4.27
C ARG A 143 -15.82 21.53 -5.48
N GLN A 144 -17.06 21.06 -5.58
CA GLN A 144 -17.97 21.47 -6.65
C GLN A 144 -18.27 22.97 -6.60
N LEU A 145 -18.53 23.52 -5.40
CA LEU A 145 -18.79 24.95 -5.21
C LEU A 145 -17.58 25.82 -5.59
N VAL A 146 -16.38 25.42 -5.17
CA VAL A 146 -15.14 26.13 -5.53
C VAL A 146 -14.93 26.10 -7.05
N ASN A 147 -15.10 24.93 -7.68
CA ASN A 147 -14.90 24.77 -9.12
C ASN A 147 -15.94 25.55 -9.95
N ALA A 148 -17.20 25.60 -9.50
CA ALA A 148 -18.24 26.40 -10.13
C ALA A 148 -17.94 27.91 -10.02
N ASN A 149 -17.38 28.35 -8.90
CA ASN A 149 -17.04 29.76 -8.67
C ASN A 149 -15.75 30.21 -9.37
N SER A 150 -14.81 29.30 -9.68
CA SER A 150 -13.62 29.63 -10.49
C SER A 150 -13.93 30.04 -11.94
N TYR A 151 -15.16 29.84 -12.44
CA TYR A 151 -15.61 30.36 -13.73
C TYR A 151 -16.17 31.79 -13.68
N GLN A 152 -16.37 32.38 -12.49
CA GLN A 152 -16.98 33.71 -12.31
C GLN A 152 -15.96 34.85 -12.13
N VAL A 153 -14.65 34.55 -12.05
CA VAL A 153 -13.58 35.56 -11.89
C VAL A 153 -12.85 35.85 -13.22
N VAL A 154 -13.29 35.24 -14.32
CA VAL A 154 -12.77 35.49 -15.68
C VAL A 154 -13.92 35.98 -16.58
N GLN A 155 -14.49 37.14 -16.27
CA GLN A 155 -15.29 37.96 -17.21
C GLN A 155 -15.02 39.44 -16.96
#